data_AF-A0A381VPX8-F1
#
_entry.id   AF-A0A381VPX8-F1
#
_cell.length_a   1.000
_cell.length_b   1.000
_cell.length_c   1.000
_cell.angle_alpha   90.00
_cell.angle_beta   90.00
_cell.angle_gamma   90.00
#
_symmetry.space_group_name_H-M   'P 1'
#
loop_
_entity.id
_entity.type
_entity.pdbx_description
1 polymer ?
#
loop_
_entity_poly.entity_id
_entity_poly.type
_entity_poly.pdbx_seq_one_letter_code
_entity_poly.pdbx_strand_id
1 'polypeptide(L)'
;NNTFVIGYDTAIRLVDPIYYEGKELEMYRSLQEIEENGCSFLVAGRLVETSFRGLSDMEIPSRFRHLLEEIPESRYRVDQSSSEIRERGYD
;
A
#
# COMPACT_ATOMS: atom_id res chain seq x y z
N ASN A 1 -5.21 12.54 13.65
CA ASN A 1 -4.41 11.34 13.38
C ASN A 1 -5.35 10.31 12.79
N ASN A 2 -5.29 10.13 11.47
CA ASN A 2 -6.19 9.27 10.73
C ASN A 2 -5.37 8.18 10.04
N THR A 3 -5.80 6.92 10.18
CA THR A 3 -5.11 5.79 9.55
C THR A 3 -6.04 5.14 8.55
N PHE A 4 -5.58 5.04 7.30
CA PHE A 4 -6.31 4.45 6.20
C PHE A 4 -5.79 3.02 5.95
N VAL A 5 -6.70 2.09 5.70
CA VAL A 5 -6.32 0.74 5.28
C VAL A 5 -6.27 0.69 3.76
N ILE A 6 -5.14 0.27 3.20
CA ILE A 6 -4.94 0.13 1.76
C ILE A 6 -4.32 -1.23 1.45
N GLY A 7 -4.53 -1.73 0.23
CA GLY A 7 -3.85 -2.93 -0.26
C GLY A 7 -2.44 -2.64 -0.77
N TYR A 8 -1.61 -3.68 -0.86
CA TYR A 8 -0.23 -3.65 -1.37
C TYR A 8 -0.09 -2.88 -2.70
N ASP A 9 -0.96 -3.15 -3.67
CA ASP A 9 -0.92 -2.47 -4.98
C ASP A 9 -1.12 -0.95 -4.89
N THR A 10 -1.99 -0.49 -3.97
CA THR A 10 -2.19 0.94 -3.72
C THR A 10 -1.00 1.54 -3.00
N ALA A 11 -0.38 0.80 -2.07
CA ALA A 11 0.81 1.25 -1.37
C ALA A 11 2.00 1.43 -2.33
N ILE A 12 2.19 0.51 -3.29
CA ILE A 12 3.17 0.65 -4.38
C ILE A 12 2.92 1.93 -5.17
N ARG A 13 1.67 2.17 -5.59
CA ARG A 13 1.31 3.39 -6.34
C ARG A 13 1.65 4.67 -5.62
N LEU A 14 1.56 4.65 -4.30
CA LEU A 14 1.84 5.81 -3.47
C LEU A 14 3.33 6.19 -3.48
N VAL A 15 4.23 5.20 -3.56
CA VAL A 15 5.68 5.37 -3.37
C VAL A 15 6.53 5.11 -4.62
N ASP A 16 5.90 4.86 -5.77
CA ASP A 16 6.59 4.65 -7.04
C ASP A 16 6.40 5.86 -7.98
N PRO A 17 7.48 6.56 -8.38
CA PRO A 17 7.43 7.72 -9.27
C PRO A 17 6.73 7.47 -10.61
N ILE A 18 6.62 6.22 -11.09
CA ILE A 18 5.92 5.92 -12.34
C ILE A 18 4.45 6.39 -12.32
N TYR A 19 3.83 6.44 -11.13
CA TYR A 19 2.47 6.92 -10.93
C TYR A 19 2.36 8.44 -10.81
N TYR A 20 3.49 9.14 -10.86
CA TYR A 20 3.61 10.60 -10.83
C TYR A 20 4.26 11.13 -12.11
N GLU A 21 3.97 10.49 -13.26
CA GLU A 21 4.57 10.82 -14.57
C GLU A 21 6.12 10.72 -14.56
N GLY A 22 6.68 9.86 -13.69
CA GLY A 22 8.13 9.75 -13.46
C GLY A 22 8.74 10.89 -12.63
N LYS A 23 7.92 11.79 -12.09
CA LYS A 23 8.39 12.97 -11.33
C LYS A 23 8.50 12.63 -9.85
N GLU A 24 9.68 12.20 -9.42
CA GLU A 24 9.98 11.87 -8.02
C GLU A 24 9.62 13.01 -7.05
N LEU A 25 9.85 14.27 -7.44
CA LEU A 25 9.51 15.43 -6.61
C LEU A 25 8.01 15.53 -6.28
N GLU A 26 7.12 15.19 -7.23
CA GLU A 26 5.67 15.24 -7.00
C GLU A 26 5.19 14.11 -6.09
N MET A 27 5.85 12.94 -6.17
CA MET A 27 5.65 11.86 -5.21
C MET A 27 6.05 12.30 -3.78
N TYR A 28 7.21 12.93 -3.63
CA TYR A 28 7.67 13.41 -2.32
C TYR A 28 6.73 14.48 -1.76
N ARG A 29 6.23 15.40 -2.61
CA ARG A 29 5.23 16.39 -2.20
C ARG A 29 3.94 15.74 -1.71
N SER A 30 3.47 14.71 -2.40
CA SER A 30 2.25 13.99 -2.02
C SER A 30 2.43 13.26 -0.67
N LEU A 31 3.58 12.62 -0.46
CA LEU A 31 3.92 11.98 0.82
C LEU A 31 4.08 12.99 1.96
N GLN A 32 4.66 14.16 1.67
CA GLN A 32 4.76 15.26 2.64
C GLN A 32 3.37 15.80 3.02
N GLU A 33 2.47 16.00 2.05
CA GLU A 33 1.10 16.46 2.33
C GLU A 33 0.35 15.45 3.23
N ILE A 34 0.53 14.15 3.01
CA ILE A 34 -0.03 13.11 3.87
C ILE A 34 0.52 13.23 5.31
N GLU A 35 1.84 13.42 5.46
CA GLU A 35 2.48 13.60 6.76
C GLU A 35 1.96 14.85 7.49
N GLU A 36 1.89 15.99 6.79
CA GLU A 36 1.42 17.27 7.34
C GLU A 36 -0.05 17.21 7.78
N ASN A 37 -0.88 16.42 7.09
CA ASN A 37 -2.25 16.15 7.49
C ASN A 37 -2.38 15.14 8.66
N GLY A 38 -1.27 14.58 9.14
CA GLY A 38 -1.26 13.59 10.21
C GLY A 38 -1.98 12.30 9.82
N CYS A 39 -1.80 11.88 8.56
CA CYS A 39 -2.36 10.67 7.99
C CYS A 39 -1.30 9.58 7.89
N SER A 40 -1.72 8.33 8.07
CA SER A 40 -0.88 7.15 7.88
C SER A 40 -1.65 6.00 7.23
N PHE A 41 -0.94 4.95 6.85
CA PHE A 41 -1.51 3.79 6.17
C PHE A 41 -1.17 2.49 6.89
N LEU A 42 -2.19 1.65 7.06
CA LEU A 42 -2.01 0.22 7.29
C LEU A 42 -2.09 -0.49 5.94
N VAL A 43 -1.03 -1.22 5.59
CA VAL A 43 -0.88 -1.89 4.31
C VAL A 43 -1.21 -3.38 4.49
N ALA A 44 -2.30 -3.81 3.86
CA ALA A 44 -2.59 -5.23 3.70
C ALA A 44 -1.72 -5.78 2.56
N GLY A 45 -0.82 -6.72 2.89
CA GLY A 45 -0.03 -7.43 1.90
C GLY A 45 -0.89 -8.28 0.96
N ARG A 46 -0.29 -8.74 -0.14
CA ARG A 46 -0.96 -9.53 -1.17
C ARG A 46 -0.24 -10.85 -1.40
N LEU A 47 -0.99 -11.95 -1.48
CA LEU A 47 -0.46 -13.21 -1.98
C LEU A 47 -0.42 -13.17 -3.51
N VAL A 48 0.75 -13.42 -4.09
CA VAL A 48 0.92 -13.61 -5.54
C VAL A 48 1.44 -15.03 -5.73
N GLU A 49 0.60 -15.87 -6.34
CA GLU A 49 0.81 -17.32 -6.45
C GLU A 49 1.03 -17.99 -5.08
N THR A 50 2.30 -18.11 -4.65
CA THR A 50 2.71 -18.73 -3.39
C THR A 50 3.57 -17.82 -2.52
N SER A 51 3.85 -16.59 -2.98
CA SER A 51 4.71 -15.63 -2.29
C SER A 51 3.90 -14.45 -1.77
N PHE A 52 4.04 -14.17 -0.47
CA PHE A 52 3.44 -13.00 0.14
C PHE A 52 4.27 -11.76 -0.18
N ARG A 53 3.60 -10.71 -0.65
CA ARG A 53 4.18 -9.40 -0.95
C ARG A 53 3.72 -8.40 0.10
N GLY A 54 4.69 -7.83 0.79
CA GLY A 54 4.50 -7.00 1.97
C GLY A 54 5.28 -5.69 1.93
N LEU A 55 5.23 -4.91 3.00
CA LEU A 55 5.95 -3.65 3.09
C LEU A 55 7.47 -3.80 2.97
N SER A 56 8.02 -4.96 3.31
CA SER A 56 9.44 -5.30 3.12
C SER A 56 9.86 -5.40 1.65
N ASP A 57 8.91 -5.58 0.74
CA ASP A 57 9.16 -5.70 -0.70
C ASP A 57 9.10 -4.35 -1.45
N MET A 58 8.86 -3.26 -0.72
CA MET A 58 8.65 -1.93 -1.29
C MET A 58 9.88 -1.04 -1.14
N GLU A 59 10.22 -0.30 -2.19
CA GLU A 59 11.20 0.79 -2.12
C GLU A 59 10.50 2.05 -1.62
N ILE A 60 10.65 2.34 -0.33
CA ILE A 60 10.03 3.51 0.32
C ILE A 60 11.12 4.50 0.67
N PRO A 61 11.00 5.78 0.28
CA PRO A 61 11.94 6.80 0.73
C PRO A 61 12.00 6.84 2.25
N SER A 62 13.20 6.70 2.82
CA SER A 62 13.40 6.52 4.28
C SER A 62 12.71 7.58 5.13
N ARG A 63 12.61 8.83 4.63
CA ARG A 63 11.91 9.94 5.31
C ARG A 63 10.44 9.64 5.60
N PHE A 64 9.78 8.89 4.72
CA PHE A 64 8.34 8.63 4.74
C PHE A 64 7.99 7.20 5.18
N ARG A 65 8.98 6.36 5.51
CA ARG A 65 8.75 4.97 5.94
C ARG A 65 7.77 4.85 7.11
N HIS A 66 7.77 5.84 8.00
CA HIS A 66 6.89 5.90 9.17
C HIS A 66 5.40 6.12 8.83
N LEU A 67 5.08 6.55 7.59
CA LEU A 67 3.70 6.74 7.14
C LEU A 67 3.01 5.41 6.79
N LEU A 68 3.76 4.32 6.65
CA LEU A 68 3.23 3.02 6.26
C LEU A 68 3.55 1.97 7.33
N GLU A 69 2.57 1.23 7.78
CA GLU A 69 2.74 0.10 8.70
C GLU A 69 2.08 -1.14 8.10
N GLU A 70 2.71 -2.30 8.30
CA GLU A 70 2.25 -3.55 7.71
C GLU A 70 1.20 -4.19 8.59
N ILE A 71 0.12 -4.66 7.97
CA ILE A 71 -0.77 -5.59 8.63
C ILE A 71 -0.12 -6.98 8.53
N PRO A 72 0.28 -7.61 9.64
CA PRO A 72 0.95 -8.90 9.58
C PRO A 72 0.09 -9.94 8.86
N GLU A 73 0.71 -10.78 8.03
CA GLU A 73 0.03 -11.87 7.30
C GLU A 73 -0.81 -12.73 8.26
N SER A 74 -0.28 -13.03 9.45
CA SER A 74 -0.94 -13.83 10.48
C SER A 74 -2.25 -13.23 11.00
N ARG A 75 -2.46 -11.92 10.82
CA ARG A 75 -3.66 -11.18 11.24
C ARG A 75 -4.63 -10.91 10.08
N TYR A 76 -4.15 -10.98 8.84
CA TYR A 76 -4.93 -10.67 7.65
C TYR A 76 -4.50 -11.56 6.48
N ARG A 77 -4.85 -12.85 6.55
CA ARG A 77 -4.86 -13.75 5.39
C ARG A 77 -6.21 -13.62 4.71
N VAL A 78 -6.31 -12.70 3.76
CA VAL A 78 -7.45 -12.67 2.83
C VAL A 78 -6.96 -13.29 1.52
N ASP A 79 -7.16 -14.60 1.39
CA ASP A 79 -6.87 -15.39 0.18
C ASP A 79 -7.84 -15.06 -0.99
N GLN A 80 -8.37 -13.83 -1.03
CA GLN A 80 -9.36 -13.40 -2.01
C GLN A 80 -9.01 -12.01 -2.53
N SER A 81 -8.56 -11.94 -3.78
CA SER A 81 -8.44 -10.68 -4.51
C SER A 81 -9.83 -10.14 -4.86
N SER A 82 -9.98 -8.82 -4.99
CA SER A 82 -11.23 -8.22 -5.48
C SER A 82 -11.62 -8.73 -6.87
N SER A 83 -10.66 -9.23 -7.65
CA SER A 83 -10.92 -9.86 -8.95
C SER A 83 -11.58 -11.23 -8.80
N GLU A 84 -11.08 -12.08 -7.90
CA GLU A 84 -11.69 -13.38 -7.59
C GLU A 84 -13.08 -13.23 -6.97
N ILE A 85 -13.29 -12.22 -6.13
CA ILE A 85 -14.62 -11.90 -5.57
C ILE A 85 -15.60 -11.46 -6.68
N ARG A 86 -15.13 -10.69 -7.66
CA ARG A 86 -15.97 -10.29 -8.81
C ARG A 86 -16.26 -11.46 -9.75
N GLU A 87 -15.33 -12.38 -9.95
CA GLU A 87 -15.55 -13.60 -10.74
C GLU A 87 -16.52 -14.56 -10.05
N ARG A 88 -16.48 -14.64 -8.72
CA ARG A 88 -17.44 -15.41 -7.90
C ARG A 88 -18.75 -14.66 -7.63
N GLY A 89 -19.11 -13.68 -8.46
CA GLY A 89 -20.19 -12.73 -8.22
C GLY A 89 -21.43 -13.32 -7.52
N TYR A 90 -21.91 -12.59 -6.50
CA TYR A 90 -23.20 -12.71 -5.80
C TYR A 90 -24.13 -13.81 -6.35
N ASP A 91 -24.37 -14.85 -5.55
CA ASP A 91 -25.60 -15.64 -5.62
C ASP A 91 -26.83 -14.72 -5.37
#